data_AF-A0A0F7LL80-F1
#
_entry.id   AF-A0A0F7LL80-F1
#
_cell.length_a   1.000
_cell.length_b   1.000
_cell.length_c   1.000
_cell.angle_alpha   90.00
_cell.angle_beta   90.00
_cell.angle_gamma   90.00
#
_symmetry.space_group_name_H-M   'P 1'
#
loop_
_entity.id
_entity.type
_entity.pdbx_description
1 polymer ?
#
loop_
_entity_poly.entity_id
_entity_poly.type
_entity_poly.pdbx_seq_one_letter_code
_entity_poly.pdbx_strand_id
1 'polypeptide(L)'
;MLSLNTPYDTQIAFKTYLKKVRKNRKLSVEALAQHSGVPNSTIRKFEATGNISLRQFLMLYDALCNLNDIHQITKIKHHPQSIEEVLKHA
;
A
#
# COMPACT_ATOMS: atom_id res chain seq x y z
N MET A 1 12.94 -2.88 -18.34
CA MET A 1 11.78 -3.73 -18.03
C MET A 1 10.53 -2.97 -18.44
N LEU A 2 9.72 -3.51 -19.35
CA LEU A 2 8.47 -2.86 -19.79
C LEU A 2 7.37 -3.19 -18.75
N SER A 3 6.81 -2.16 -18.12
CA SER A 3 5.65 -2.29 -17.23
C SER A 3 4.37 -2.06 -18.03
N LEU A 4 3.37 -2.93 -17.87
CA LEU A 4 2.04 -2.75 -18.45
C LEU A 4 1.20 -1.70 -17.69
N ASN A 5 1.61 -1.35 -16.48
CA ASN A 5 0.91 -0.38 -15.64
C ASN A 5 1.71 0.91 -15.54
N THR A 6 1.00 2.03 -15.70
CA THR A 6 1.53 3.37 -15.43
C THR A 6 1.54 3.66 -13.91
N PRO A 7 2.26 4.71 -13.48
CA PRO A 7 2.14 5.19 -12.11
C PRO A 7 0.70 5.52 -11.72
N TYR A 8 -0.09 6.06 -12.66
CA TYR A 8 -1.50 6.38 -12.43
C TYR A 8 -2.34 5.11 -12.23
N ASP A 9 -2.15 4.07 -13.05
CA ASP A 9 -2.88 2.80 -12.90
C ASP A 9 -2.61 2.18 -11.53
N THR A 10 -1.34 2.22 -11.10
CA THR A 10 -0.92 1.73 -9.79
C THR A 10 -1.56 2.55 -8.66
N GLN A 11 -1.61 3.87 -8.78
CA GLN A 11 -2.28 4.75 -7.81
C GLN A 11 -3.78 4.42 -7.70
N ILE A 12 -4.47 4.23 -8.82
CA ILE A 12 -5.90 3.89 -8.84
C ILE A 12 -6.16 2.49 -8.28
N ALA A 13 -5.26 1.53 -8.54
CA ALA A 13 -5.32 0.21 -7.95
C ALA A 13 -5.22 0.28 -6.41
N PHE A 14 -4.24 1.02 -5.88
CA PHE A 14 -4.10 1.22 -4.43
C PHE A 14 -5.31 1.92 -3.81
N LYS A 15 -5.80 3.00 -4.42
CA LYS A 15 -7.04 3.68 -3.99
C LYS A 15 -8.19 2.68 -3.84
N THR A 16 -8.41 1.88 -4.89
CA THR A 16 -9.53 0.93 -4.95
C THR A 16 -9.36 -0.16 -3.89
N TYR A 17 -8.15 -0.67 -3.75
CA TYR A 17 -7.80 -1.69 -2.76
C TYR A 17 -8.05 -1.20 -1.32
N LEU A 18 -7.42 -0.10 -0.88
CA LEU A 18 -7.57 0.40 0.49
C LEU A 18 -9.02 0.76 0.81
N LYS A 19 -9.75 1.38 -0.13
CA LYS A 19 -11.17 1.69 0.03
C LYS A 19 -12.02 0.43 0.23
N LYS A 20 -11.73 -0.64 -0.52
CA LYS A 20 -12.41 -1.94 -0.36
C LYS A 20 -12.09 -2.57 0.99
N VAL A 21 -10.83 -2.57 1.41
CA VAL A 21 -10.42 -3.08 2.73
C VAL A 21 -11.15 -2.36 3.86
N ARG A 22 -11.18 -1.02 3.83
CA ARG A 22 -11.93 -0.21 4.81
C ARG A 22 -13.41 -0.60 4.87
N LYS A 23 -14.07 -0.66 3.70
CA LYS A 23 -15.49 -1.00 3.61
C LYS A 23 -15.79 -2.42 4.11
N ASN A 24 -14.94 -3.38 3.78
CA ASN A 24 -15.09 -4.77 4.23
C ASN A 24 -14.99 -4.89 5.76
N ARG A 25 -14.15 -4.04 6.39
CA ARG A 25 -14.05 -3.91 7.85
C ARG A 25 -15.17 -3.07 8.47
N LYS A 26 -16.14 -2.58 7.68
CA LYS A 26 -17.24 -1.68 8.11
C LYS A 26 -16.76 -0.42 8.83
N LEU A 27 -15.55 0.04 8.53
CA LEU A 27 -14.95 1.22 9.17
C LEU A 27 -15.40 2.49 8.46
N SER A 28 -15.95 3.48 9.18
CA SER A 28 -16.28 4.79 8.59
C SER A 28 -15.01 5.57 8.25
N VAL A 29 -15.13 6.62 7.44
CA VAL A 29 -13.98 7.49 7.13
C VAL A 29 -13.56 8.28 8.38
N GLU A 30 -14.54 8.66 9.21
CA GLU A 30 -14.34 9.30 10.50
C GLU A 30 -13.55 8.39 11.44
N ALA A 31 -13.93 7.13 11.57
CA ALA A 31 -13.23 6.17 12.43
C ALA A 31 -11.81 5.89 11.90
N LEU A 32 -11.63 5.77 10.58
CA LEU A 32 -10.30 5.62 9.99
C LEU A 32 -9.43 6.87 10.22
N ALA A 33 -10.00 8.07 10.17
CA ALA A 33 -9.26 9.30 10.45
C ALA A 33 -8.71 9.31 11.89
N GLN A 34 -9.54 8.89 12.86
CA GLN A 34 -9.11 8.78 14.26
C GLN A 34 -8.03 7.71 14.44
N HIS A 35 -8.16 6.56 13.79
CA HIS A 35 -7.22 5.45 13.95
C HIS A 35 -5.87 5.72 13.26
N SER A 36 -5.90 6.30 12.05
CA SER A 36 -4.69 6.53 11.24
C SER A 36 -4.00 7.86 11.54
N GLY A 37 -4.68 8.83 12.16
CA GLY A 37 -4.20 10.21 12.29
C GLY A 37 -4.21 11.01 10.98
N VAL A 38 -4.79 10.47 9.90
CA VAL A 38 -4.95 11.19 8.62
C VAL A 38 -6.29 11.96 8.64
N PRO A 39 -6.31 13.25 8.25
CA PRO A 39 -7.55 14.02 8.26
C PRO A 39 -8.66 13.38 7.41
N ASN A 40 -9.90 13.42 7.90
CA ASN A 40 -11.06 12.86 7.23
C ASN A 40 -11.21 13.37 5.79
N SER A 41 -11.03 14.68 5.57
CA SER A 41 -11.08 15.32 4.25
C SER A 41 -10.00 14.78 3.30
N THR A 42 -8.79 14.49 3.81
CA THR A 42 -7.71 13.86 3.05
C THR A 42 -8.08 12.44 2.64
N ILE A 43 -8.66 11.64 3.54
CA ILE A 43 -9.12 10.28 3.22
C ILE A 43 -10.22 10.31 2.17
N ARG A 44 -11.20 11.22 2.29
CA ARG A 44 -12.26 11.38 1.29
C ARG A 44 -11.69 11.77 -0.07
N LYS A 45 -10.73 12.70 -0.12
CA LYS A 45 -10.04 13.09 -1.36
C LYS A 45 -9.29 11.92 -1.97
N PHE A 46 -8.57 11.15 -1.16
CA PHE A 46 -7.88 9.93 -1.62
C PHE A 46 -8.87 8.92 -2.20
N GLU A 47 -9.95 8.59 -1.49
CA GLU A 47 -10.94 7.61 -1.96
C GLU A 47 -11.73 8.04 -3.20
N ALA A 48 -11.80 9.33 -3.48
CA ALA A 48 -12.40 9.88 -4.69
C ALA A 48 -11.39 9.89 -5.85
N THR A 49 -10.19 10.41 -5.62
CA THR A 49 -9.24 10.81 -6.69
C THR A 49 -8.00 9.93 -6.78
N GLY A 50 -7.63 9.25 -5.70
CA GLY A 50 -6.36 8.55 -5.52
C GLY A 50 -5.22 9.46 -5.05
N ASN A 51 -5.44 10.78 -4.98
CA ASN A 51 -4.40 11.74 -4.62
C ASN A 51 -4.23 11.86 -3.10
N ILE A 52 -2.99 11.66 -2.63
CA ILE A 52 -2.57 11.77 -1.23
C ILE A 52 -1.04 11.91 -1.17
N SER A 53 -0.50 12.43 -0.07
CA SER A 53 0.96 12.38 0.14
C SER A 53 1.42 10.96 0.48
N LEU A 54 2.68 10.62 0.16
CA LEU A 54 3.24 9.29 0.46
C LEU A 54 3.17 8.98 1.97
N ARG A 55 3.53 9.93 2.83
CA ARG A 55 3.48 9.74 4.29
C ARG A 55 2.08 9.35 4.75
N GLN A 56 1.05 10.08 4.33
CA GLN A 56 -0.33 9.80 4.73
C GLN A 56 -0.85 8.51 4.09
N PHE A 57 -0.42 8.17 2.87
CA PHE A 57 -0.71 6.86 2.29
C PHE A 57 -0.18 5.71 3.16
N LEU A 58 1.08 5.80 3.61
CA LEU A 58 1.67 4.77 4.49
C LEU A 58 0.93 4.67 5.82
N MET A 59 0.47 5.80 6.39
CA MET A 59 -0.37 5.80 7.60
C MET A 59 -1.72 5.10 7.37
N LEU A 60 -2.37 5.31 6.21
CA LEU A 60 -3.60 4.59 5.87
C LEU A 60 -3.34 3.10 5.63
N TYR A 61 -2.21 2.76 5.00
CA TYR A 61 -1.84 1.38 4.75
C TYR A 61 -1.56 0.63 6.05
N ASP A 62 -0.86 1.23 7.00
CA ASP A 62 -0.63 0.66 8.32
C ASP A 62 -1.94 0.44 9.10
N ALA A 63 -2.85 1.43 9.06
CA ALA A 63 -4.15 1.34 9.71
C ALA A 63 -5.10 0.29 9.10
N LEU A 64 -4.95 -0.03 7.81
CA LEU A 64 -5.87 -0.92 7.07
C LEU A 64 -5.26 -2.28 6.70
N CYS A 65 -3.94 -2.38 6.61
CA CYS A 65 -3.19 -3.52 6.10
C CYS A 65 -1.99 -3.78 7.03
N ASN A 66 -0.92 -4.38 6.51
CA ASN A 66 0.34 -4.57 7.25
C ASN A 66 1.44 -3.74 6.59
N LEU A 67 1.93 -2.70 7.24
CA LEU A 67 2.97 -1.83 6.68
C LEU A 67 4.25 -2.58 6.30
N ASN A 68 4.52 -3.74 6.92
CA ASN A 68 5.64 -4.58 6.55
C ASN A 68 5.59 -5.00 5.07
N ASP A 69 4.42 -5.19 4.48
CA ASP A 69 4.29 -5.58 3.07
C ASP A 69 4.95 -4.54 2.14
N ILE A 70 4.76 -3.26 2.44
CA ILE A 70 5.41 -2.16 1.72
C ILE A 70 6.89 -2.06 2.12
N HIS A 71 7.20 -2.18 3.41
CA HIS A 71 8.59 -2.09 3.88
C HIS A 71 9.48 -3.16 3.23
N GLN A 72 8.96 -4.36 2.97
CA GLN A 72 9.70 -5.43 2.30
C GLN A 72 10.07 -5.10 0.85
N ILE A 73 9.31 -4.24 0.17
CA ILE A 73 9.65 -3.78 -1.19
C ILE A 73 10.96 -2.97 -1.19
N THR A 74 11.31 -2.34 -0.05
CA THR A 74 12.58 -1.60 0.10
C THR A 74 13.80 -2.52 0.26
N LYS A 75 13.59 -3.81 0.51
CA LYS A 75 14.69 -4.77 0.65
C LYS A 75 15.16 -5.20 -0.73
N ILE A 76 16.48 -5.20 -0.92
CA ILE A 76 17.10 -5.77 -2.11
C ILE A 76 16.82 -7.27 -2.07
N LYS A 77 16.08 -7.77 -3.06
CA LYS A 77 15.90 -9.22 -3.22
C LYS A 77 17.24 -9.78 -3.68
N HIS A 78 17.87 -10.57 -2.83
CA HIS A 78 19.05 -11.33 -3.22
C HIS A 78 18.58 -12.44 -4.15
N HIS A 79 18.85 -12.30 -5.44
CA HIS A 79 18.65 -13.38 -6.39
C HIS A 79 19.92 -14.23 -6.36
N PRO A 80 19.83 -15.53 -6.06
CA PRO A 80 21.00 -16.39 -6.12
C PRO A 80 21.60 -16.33 -7.52
N GLN A 81 22.91 -16.07 -7.59
CA GLN A 81 23.64 -15.88 -8.84
C GLN A 81 24.23 -17.19 -9.37
N SER A 82 24.16 -18.27 -8.59
CA SER A 82 24.64 -19.60 -8.99
C SER A 82 23.74 -20.72 -8.49
N ILE A 83 23.86 -21.89 -9.13
CA ILE A 83 23.20 -23.14 -8.71
C ILE A 83 23.64 -23.52 -7.29
N GLU A 84 24.91 -23.29 -6.94
CA GLU A 84 25.44 -23.57 -5.60
C GLU A 84 24.78 -22.69 -4.52
N GLU A 85 24.46 -21.43 -4.82
CA GLU A 85 23.70 -20.57 -3.90
C GLU A 85 22.25 -21.02 -3.74
N VAL A 86 21.63 -21.55 -4.79
CA VAL A 86 20.28 -22.14 -4.71
C VAL A 86 20.29 -23.38 -3.81
N LEU A 87 21.28 -24.27 -3.97
CA LEU A 87 21.38 -25.52 -3.21
C LEU A 87 21.72 -25.31 -1.72
N LYS A 88 22.31 -24.17 -1.34
CA LYS A 88 22.62 -23.83 0.08
C LYS A 88 21.39 -23.44 0.91
N HIS A 89 20.28 -23.13 0.27
CA HIS A 89 19.05 -22.66 0.93
C HIS A 89 17.83 -23.56 0.64
N ALA A 90 18.08 -24.80 0.20
CA ALA A 90 17.07 -25.84 -0.04
C ALA A 90 16.80 -26.69 1.21
#